data_AF-Q224C3-F1
#
_entry.id   AF-Q224C3-F1
#
_cell.length_a   1.000
_cell.length_b   1.000
_cell.length_c   1.000
_cell.angle_alpha   90.00
_cell.angle_beta   90.00
_cell.angle_gamma   90.00
#
_symmetry.space_group_name_H-M   'P 1'
#
loop_
_entity.id
_entity.type
_entity.pdbx_description
1 polymer ?
#
loop_
_entity_poly.entity_id
_entity_poly.type
_entity_poly.pdbx_seq_one_letter_code
_entity_poly.pdbx_strand_id
1 'polypeptide(L)'
;MVNSVSSIFLLSDGQDDGADIKIKNLLKTTYQQLQEESFTIHSFGFGNDHDGPLMQKIAQIKDGSFYFVEKNDQVDEFFIDALGGLFSVVAQDLTIKIEINRQNELFQKFFKNSYISKTYGHMWKIINQNQELRININQIFSGVSKDFIFELTVPKSEIKDLQDFERNLETINVQLTARPVDSMLQTLKESKLVLTLFTDNEQSKGSLSYRRSHQIC
;
A
#
# COMPACT_ATOMS: atom_id res chain seq x y z
N MET A 1 8.77 -11.85 -25.98
CA MET A 1 8.23 -11.56 -24.64
C MET A 1 9.41 -11.38 -23.71
N VAL A 2 9.63 -10.17 -23.22
CA VAL A 2 10.52 -9.96 -22.08
C VAL A 2 9.70 -10.34 -20.86
N ASN A 3 10.21 -11.25 -20.03
CA ASN A 3 9.55 -11.56 -18.76
C ASN A 3 9.65 -10.31 -17.88
N SER A 4 8.53 -9.58 -17.74
CA SER A 4 8.51 -8.32 -17.00
C SER A 4 8.44 -8.52 -15.48
N VAL A 5 8.15 -9.73 -15.01
CA VAL A 5 8.00 -10.05 -13.57
C VAL A 5 9.19 -10.89 -13.11
N SER A 6 9.86 -10.43 -12.06
CA SER A 6 11.04 -11.10 -11.48
C SER A 6 10.80 -11.50 -10.02
N SER A 7 11.40 -12.62 -9.61
CA SER A 7 11.35 -13.11 -8.24
C SER A 7 12.60 -13.90 -7.88
N ILE A 8 13.02 -13.82 -6.63
CA ILE A 8 14.13 -14.56 -6.05
C ILE A 8 13.56 -15.57 -5.05
N PHE A 9 13.90 -16.84 -5.21
CA PHE A 9 13.58 -17.89 -4.25
C PHE A 9 14.83 -18.22 -3.42
N LEU A 10 14.78 -17.94 -2.13
CA LEU A 10 15.83 -18.19 -1.17
C LEU A 10 15.51 -19.44 -0.35
N LEU A 11 16.33 -20.47 -0.46
CA LEU A 11 16.16 -21.73 0.28
C LEU A 11 17.25 -21.84 1.33
N SER A 12 16.89 -22.20 2.57
CA SER A 12 17.84 -22.37 3.68
C SER A 12 17.30 -23.32 4.74
N ASP A 13 18.16 -24.12 5.35
CA ASP A 13 17.91 -24.94 6.54
C ASP A 13 18.62 -24.40 7.80
N GLY A 14 19.40 -23.31 7.65
CA GLY A 14 20.26 -22.77 8.70
C GLY A 14 19.90 -21.37 9.19
N GLN A 15 20.83 -20.79 9.96
CA GLN A 15 20.72 -19.50 10.61
C GLN A 15 21.90 -18.60 10.18
N ASP A 16 21.66 -17.31 9.94
CA ASP A 16 22.70 -16.30 9.66
C ASP A 16 22.27 -14.96 10.26
N ASP A 17 22.62 -14.77 11.54
CA ASP A 17 22.28 -13.56 12.29
C ASP A 17 22.66 -12.28 11.52
N GLY A 18 21.65 -11.43 11.29
CA GLY A 18 21.82 -10.16 10.59
C GLY A 18 21.90 -10.26 9.06
N ALA A 19 21.60 -11.42 8.46
CA ALA A 19 21.50 -11.55 7.00
C ALA A 19 20.51 -10.56 6.38
N ASP A 20 19.38 -10.28 7.03
CA ASP A 20 18.40 -9.30 6.55
C ASP A 20 18.99 -7.89 6.48
N ILE A 21 19.81 -7.49 7.45
CA ILE A 21 20.51 -6.20 7.47
C ILE A 21 21.55 -6.16 6.36
N LYS A 22 22.34 -7.24 6.17
CA LYS A 22 23.33 -7.34 5.09
C LYS A 22 22.66 -7.20 3.72
N ILE A 23 21.55 -7.92 3.48
CA ILE A 23 20.78 -7.86 2.24
C ILE A 23 20.19 -6.47 2.02
N LYS A 24 19.55 -5.87 3.04
CA LYS A 24 19.02 -4.50 2.96
C LYS A 24 20.11 -3.50 2.59
N ASN A 25 21.29 -3.60 3.21
CA ASN A 25 22.41 -2.73 2.93
C ASN A 25 22.95 -2.95 1.51
N LEU A 26 23.11 -4.21 1.09
CA LEU A 26 23.59 -4.56 -0.24
C LEU A 26 22.68 -3.98 -1.34
N LEU A 27 21.36 -4.10 -1.18
CA LEU A 27 20.39 -3.46 -2.07
C LEU A 27 20.53 -1.93 -2.03
N LYS A 28 20.73 -1.33 -0.85
CA LYS A 28 20.82 0.13 -0.69
C LYS A 28 22.12 0.77 -1.19
N THR A 29 23.25 0.07 -1.12
CA THR A 29 24.56 0.67 -1.39
C THR A 29 25.18 0.16 -2.68
N THR A 30 25.12 -1.14 -2.92
CA THR A 30 25.83 -1.78 -4.04
C THR A 30 24.94 -1.93 -5.27
N TYR A 31 23.67 -2.29 -5.07
CA TYR A 31 22.71 -2.50 -6.15
C TYR A 31 21.57 -1.50 -6.06
N GLN A 32 21.89 -0.21 -6.00
CA GLN A 32 20.90 0.86 -5.91
C GLN A 32 19.85 0.76 -7.01
N GLN A 33 20.26 0.39 -8.22
CA GLN A 33 19.33 0.13 -9.33
C GLN A 33 18.30 -0.95 -8.99
N LEU A 34 18.65 -2.00 -8.24
CA LEU A 34 17.72 -3.06 -7.84
C LEU A 34 16.75 -2.61 -6.74
N GLN A 35 17.01 -1.53 -6.02
CA GLN A 35 15.99 -1.00 -5.09
C GLN A 35 14.75 -0.54 -5.84
N GLU A 36 14.96 0.10 -6.99
CA GLU A 36 13.92 0.65 -7.85
C GLU A 36 13.29 -0.42 -8.76
N GLU A 37 13.96 -1.55 -8.97
CA GLU A 37 13.38 -2.68 -9.71
C GLU A 37 12.29 -3.39 -8.90
N SER A 38 11.14 -3.65 -9.53
CA SER A 38 10.10 -4.50 -8.94
C SER A 38 10.45 -5.98 -9.10
N PHE A 39 10.78 -6.61 -7.97
CA PHE A 39 10.88 -8.06 -7.84
C PHE A 39 10.44 -8.47 -6.44
N THR A 40 10.18 -9.76 -6.24
CA THR A 40 9.89 -10.32 -4.91
C THR A 40 11.01 -11.22 -4.41
N ILE A 41 11.09 -11.40 -3.09
CA ILE A 41 11.95 -12.41 -2.47
C ILE A 41 11.06 -13.36 -1.68
N HIS A 42 10.94 -14.61 -2.11
CA HIS A 42 10.29 -15.66 -1.34
C HIS A 42 11.36 -16.48 -0.63
N SER A 43 11.14 -16.84 0.63
CA SER A 43 12.07 -17.62 1.43
C SER A 43 11.44 -18.95 1.85
N PHE A 44 12.22 -20.03 1.79
CA PHE A 44 11.81 -21.40 2.09
C PHE A 44 12.73 -21.98 3.16
N GLY A 45 12.21 -22.08 4.38
CA GLY A 45 12.94 -22.59 5.54
C GLY A 45 12.74 -24.08 5.70
N PHE A 46 13.82 -24.87 5.68
CA PHE A 46 13.75 -26.34 5.75
C PHE A 46 14.09 -26.86 7.14
N GLY A 47 13.31 -27.83 7.62
CA GLY A 47 13.55 -28.49 8.90
C GLY A 47 13.36 -27.56 10.11
N ASN A 48 13.51 -28.07 11.32
CA ASN A 48 13.19 -27.28 12.52
C ASN A 48 14.28 -26.29 12.96
N ASP A 49 15.46 -26.35 12.35
CA ASP A 49 16.63 -25.59 12.80
C ASP A 49 16.84 -24.27 12.05
N HIS A 50 16.01 -23.98 11.04
CA HIS A 50 16.04 -22.72 10.30
C HIS A 50 15.59 -21.52 11.16
N ASP A 51 16.06 -20.31 10.82
CA ASP A 51 15.58 -19.07 11.45
C ASP A 51 14.37 -18.50 10.68
N GLY A 52 13.17 -19.00 11.01
CA GLY A 52 11.91 -18.54 10.41
C GLY A 52 11.68 -17.02 10.51
N PRO A 53 11.82 -16.39 11.68
CA PRO A 53 11.72 -14.93 11.82
C PRO A 53 12.69 -14.14 10.93
N LEU A 54 13.95 -14.57 10.80
CA LEU A 54 14.91 -13.95 9.88
C LEU A 54 14.49 -14.14 8.43
N MET A 55 14.10 -15.34 8.03
CA MET A 55 13.68 -15.64 6.66
C MET A 55 12.43 -14.86 6.27
N GLN A 56 11.49 -14.67 7.20
CA GLN A 56 10.33 -13.80 7.02
C GLN A 56 10.76 -12.34 6.83
N LYS A 57 11.69 -11.82 7.64
CA LYS A 57 12.22 -10.46 7.47
C LYS A 57 12.89 -10.28 6.12
N ILE A 58 13.61 -11.29 5.61
CA ILE A 58 14.25 -11.26 4.29
C ILE A 58 13.19 -11.19 3.19
N ALA A 59 12.17 -12.05 3.24
CA ALA A 59 11.11 -12.04 2.24
C ALA A 59 10.36 -10.70 2.17
N GLN A 60 10.12 -10.09 3.35
CA GLN A 60 9.46 -8.79 3.48
C GLN A 60 10.27 -7.62 2.90
N ILE A 61 11.58 -7.75 2.64
CA ILE A 61 12.39 -6.68 2.03
C ILE A 61 11.81 -6.27 0.67
N LYS A 62 11.22 -7.24 -0.06
CA LYS A 62 10.67 -7.05 -1.40
C LYS A 62 9.27 -7.68 -1.54
N ASP A 63 8.45 -7.59 -0.50
CA ASP A 63 7.03 -8.02 -0.52
C ASP A 63 6.78 -9.50 -0.91
N GLY A 64 7.73 -10.42 -0.67
CA GLY A 64 7.49 -11.85 -0.86
C GLY A 64 7.05 -12.58 0.41
N SER A 65 6.89 -13.89 0.28
CA SER A 65 6.37 -14.78 1.34
C SER A 65 7.45 -15.67 1.93
N PHE A 66 7.28 -16.05 3.19
CA PHE A 66 8.07 -17.09 3.84
C PHE A 66 7.26 -18.40 3.92
N TYR A 67 7.88 -19.50 3.53
CA TYR A 67 7.34 -20.86 3.54
C TYR A 67 8.16 -21.73 4.50
N PHE A 68 7.51 -22.33 5.48
CA PHE A 68 8.15 -23.29 6.37
C PHE A 68 7.93 -24.72 5.85
N VAL A 69 9.00 -25.36 5.38
CA VAL A 69 9.04 -26.71 4.85
C VAL A 69 9.43 -27.68 5.96
N GLU A 70 8.44 -28.31 6.59
CA GLU A 70 8.67 -29.34 7.60
C GLU A 70 9.01 -30.69 6.94
N LYS A 71 8.35 -30.99 5.82
CA LYS A 71 8.51 -32.24 5.08
C LYS A 71 8.80 -31.98 3.61
N ASN A 72 9.62 -32.84 3.00
CA ASN A 72 10.05 -32.70 1.61
C ASN A 72 8.89 -32.72 0.59
N ASP A 73 7.77 -33.37 0.92
CA ASP A 73 6.57 -33.41 0.07
C ASP A 73 5.79 -32.08 0.04
N GLN A 74 6.04 -31.16 0.98
CA GLN A 74 5.44 -29.82 1.00
C GLN A 74 6.15 -28.83 0.06
N VAL A 75 7.36 -29.15 -0.40
CA VAL A 75 8.14 -28.28 -1.28
C VAL A 75 7.37 -27.98 -2.55
N ASP A 76 6.80 -29.01 -3.18
CA ASP A 76 6.06 -28.88 -4.43
C ASP A 76 4.85 -27.94 -4.25
N GLU A 77 4.10 -28.09 -3.15
CA GLU A 77 2.95 -27.25 -2.83
C GLU A 77 3.35 -25.77 -2.68
N PHE A 78 4.39 -25.48 -1.89
CA PHE A 78 4.82 -24.10 -1.67
C PHE A 78 5.47 -23.46 -2.89
N PHE A 79 6.18 -24.23 -3.71
CA PHE A 79 6.68 -23.74 -4.99
C PHE A 79 5.54 -23.44 -5.96
N ILE A 80 4.50 -24.29 -6.01
CA ILE A 80 3.31 -24.05 -6.83
C ILE A 80 2.59 -22.78 -6.36
N ASP A 81 2.46 -22.55 -5.05
CA ASP A 81 1.88 -21.30 -4.51
C ASP A 81 2.70 -20.07 -4.92
N ALA A 82 4.02 -20.10 -4.69
CA ALA A 82 4.91 -18.98 -5.05
C ALA A 82 4.90 -18.68 -6.56
N LEU A 83 4.95 -19.73 -7.40
CA LEU A 83 4.87 -19.60 -8.86
C LEU A 83 3.48 -19.16 -9.33
N GLY A 84 2.42 -19.70 -8.73
CA GLY A 84 1.04 -19.30 -9.02
C GLY A 84 0.82 -17.82 -8.73
N GLY A 85 1.34 -17.33 -7.61
CA GLY A 85 1.44 -15.91 -7.30
C GLY A 85 2.15 -15.14 -8.42
N LEU A 86 3.36 -15.56 -8.80
CA LEU A 86 4.14 -14.92 -9.86
C LEU A 86 3.39 -14.83 -11.20
N PHE A 87 2.70 -15.90 -11.61
CA PHE A 87 1.92 -15.94 -12.86
C PHE A 87 0.64 -15.09 -12.80
N SER A 88 0.18 -14.75 -11.61
CA SER A 88 -1.02 -13.95 -11.40
C SER A 88 -0.75 -12.44 -11.26
N VAL A 89 0.51 -11.99 -11.33
CA VAL A 89 0.85 -10.57 -11.24
C VAL A 89 0.25 -9.79 -12.41
N VAL A 90 -0.51 -8.74 -12.10
CA VAL A 90 -1.16 -7.88 -13.10
C VAL A 90 -0.53 -6.50 -13.22
N ALA A 91 0.10 -6.01 -12.15
CA ALA A 91 0.85 -4.76 -12.17
C ALA A 91 1.99 -4.74 -11.13
N GLN A 92 2.95 -3.86 -11.37
CA GLN A 92 4.16 -3.67 -10.58
C GLN A 92 4.38 -2.19 -10.25
N ASP A 93 5.35 -1.88 -9.39
CA ASP A 93 5.73 -0.52 -8.99
C ASP A 93 4.55 0.36 -8.57
N LEU A 94 3.64 -0.20 -7.77
CA LEU A 94 2.46 0.53 -7.36
C LEU A 94 2.84 1.58 -6.32
N THR A 95 2.38 2.81 -6.55
CA THR A 95 2.48 3.89 -5.56
C THR A 95 1.11 4.46 -5.30
N ILE A 96 0.68 4.42 -4.04
CA ILE A 96 -0.52 5.10 -3.57
C ILE A 96 -0.07 6.35 -2.82
N LYS A 97 -0.44 7.50 -3.34
CA LYS A 97 -0.19 8.82 -2.75
C LYS A 97 -1.51 9.37 -2.23
N ILE A 98 -1.53 9.78 -0.97
CA ILE A 98 -2.70 10.34 -0.30
C ILE A 98 -2.31 11.71 0.24
N GLU A 99 -3.03 12.75 -0.17
CA GLU A 99 -2.78 14.13 0.22
C GLU A 99 -4.03 14.76 0.81
N ILE A 100 -3.86 15.44 1.94
CA ILE A 100 -4.90 16.32 2.48
C ILE A 100 -4.98 17.56 1.58
N ASN A 101 -6.18 17.92 1.13
CA ASN A 101 -6.40 19.03 0.20
C ASN A 101 -6.31 20.40 0.88
N ARG A 102 -5.15 20.71 1.48
CA ARG A 102 -4.91 21.93 2.24
C ARG A 102 -4.97 23.20 1.38
N GLN A 103 -4.84 23.11 0.06
CA GLN A 103 -4.92 24.29 -0.81
C GLN A 103 -6.36 24.70 -1.13
N ASN A 104 -7.33 23.82 -0.89
CA ASN A 104 -8.74 24.11 -1.12
C ASN A 104 -9.26 25.17 -0.13
N GLU A 105 -9.96 26.18 -0.65
CA GLU A 105 -10.48 27.31 0.15
C GLU A 105 -11.48 26.86 1.21
N LEU A 106 -12.39 25.94 0.88
CA LEU A 106 -13.36 25.38 1.81
C LEU A 106 -12.69 24.49 2.86
N PHE A 107 -11.64 23.75 2.48
CA PHE A 107 -10.82 23.02 3.44
C PHE A 107 -10.15 23.97 4.44
N GLN A 108 -9.61 25.08 3.97
CA GLN A 108 -9.02 26.11 4.84
C GLN A 108 -10.07 26.80 5.72
N LYS A 109 -11.29 27.00 5.21
CA LYS A 109 -12.40 27.57 5.97
C LYS A 109 -12.85 26.67 7.12
N PHE A 110 -13.00 25.37 6.87
CA PHE A 110 -13.65 24.45 7.82
C PHE A 110 -12.67 23.54 8.56
N PHE A 111 -11.63 23.07 7.89
CA PHE A 111 -10.77 21.94 8.28
C PHE A 111 -9.27 22.25 8.32
N LYS A 112 -8.87 23.54 8.30
CA LYS A 112 -7.46 23.99 8.28
C LYS A 112 -6.52 23.23 9.23
N ASN A 113 -7.01 22.97 10.45
CA ASN A 113 -6.22 22.35 11.52
C ASN A 113 -6.36 20.82 11.55
N SER A 114 -6.93 20.19 10.52
CA SER A 114 -7.03 18.72 10.43
C SER A 114 -5.67 18.10 10.15
N TYR A 115 -5.46 16.89 10.66
CA TYR A 115 -4.21 16.15 10.53
C TYR A 115 -4.45 14.65 10.57
N ILE A 116 -3.53 13.88 9.96
CA ILE A 116 -3.51 12.43 10.11
C ILE A 116 -3.04 12.10 11.52
N SER A 117 -3.91 11.50 12.33
CA SER A 117 -3.63 11.15 13.71
C SER A 117 -2.94 9.79 13.84
N LYS A 118 -3.27 8.85 12.95
CA LYS A 118 -2.77 7.48 13.04
C LYS A 118 -2.77 6.80 11.68
N THR A 119 -1.80 5.91 11.48
CA THR A 119 -1.76 4.97 10.37
C THR A 119 -1.68 3.55 10.91
N TYR A 120 -2.21 2.58 10.15
CA TYR A 120 -2.23 1.17 10.55
C TYR A 120 -1.41 0.32 9.59
N GLY A 121 -0.42 -0.40 10.11
CA GLY A 121 0.53 -1.21 9.34
C GLY A 121 1.85 -0.49 9.06
N HIS A 122 2.84 -1.25 8.59
CA HIS A 122 4.22 -0.78 8.40
C HIS A 122 4.51 -0.18 7.01
N MET A 123 3.56 -0.27 6.08
CA MET A 123 3.76 0.17 4.69
C MET A 123 3.63 1.70 4.51
N TRP A 124 3.14 2.40 5.52
CA TRP A 124 2.92 3.85 5.47
C TRP A 124 4.22 4.62 5.59
N LYS A 125 4.49 5.44 4.58
CA LYS A 125 5.53 6.47 4.62
C LYS A 125 4.86 7.82 4.77
N ILE A 126 5.19 8.51 5.85
CA ILE A 126 4.74 9.87 6.11
C ILE A 126 5.78 10.83 5.53
N ILE A 127 5.34 11.73 4.65
CA ILE A 127 6.19 12.67 3.93
C ILE A 127 5.73 14.10 4.26
N ASN A 128 6.66 15.05 4.23
CA ASN A 128 6.40 16.49 4.39
C ASN A 128 5.58 16.83 5.65
N GLN A 129 6.00 16.36 6.85
CA GLN A 129 5.35 16.70 8.12
C GLN A 129 3.83 16.38 8.16
N ASN A 130 3.43 15.15 7.80
CA ASN A 130 2.01 14.70 7.72
C ASN A 130 1.18 15.39 6.63
N GLN A 131 1.79 15.91 5.57
CA GLN A 131 1.05 16.45 4.42
C GLN A 131 0.74 15.40 3.37
N GLU A 132 1.63 14.41 3.21
CA GLU A 132 1.49 13.33 2.25
C GLU A 132 1.69 11.98 2.96
N LEU A 133 0.81 11.03 2.68
CA LEU A 133 1.03 9.62 2.98
C LEU A 133 1.32 8.88 1.69
N ARG A 134 2.31 7.99 1.73
CA ARG A 134 2.69 7.17 0.59
C ARG A 134 2.79 5.71 0.98
N ILE A 135 2.28 4.85 0.12
CA ILE A 135 2.45 3.40 0.18
C ILE A 135 3.09 2.97 -1.13
N ASN A 136 4.10 2.11 -1.05
CA ASN A 136 4.70 1.45 -2.20
C ASN A 136 4.43 -0.04 -2.12
N ILE A 137 4.11 -0.66 -3.25
CA ILE A 137 3.86 -2.09 -3.37
C ILE A 137 4.61 -2.57 -4.60
N ASN A 138 5.49 -3.57 -4.46
CA ASN A 138 6.26 -4.06 -5.61
C ASN A 138 5.35 -4.72 -6.65
N GLN A 139 4.38 -5.55 -6.23
CA GLN A 139 3.52 -6.32 -7.14
C GLN A 139 2.08 -6.44 -6.60
N ILE A 140 1.11 -6.49 -7.51
CA ILE A 140 -0.29 -6.82 -7.20
C ILE A 140 -0.77 -7.97 -8.09
N PHE A 141 -1.55 -8.87 -7.50
CA PHE A 141 -2.03 -10.09 -8.11
C PHE A 141 -3.48 -9.97 -8.57
N SER A 142 -3.84 -10.72 -9.60
CA SER A 142 -5.22 -10.85 -10.06
C SER A 142 -6.11 -11.37 -8.93
N GLY A 143 -7.28 -10.76 -8.74
CA GLY A 143 -8.24 -11.14 -7.70
C GLY A 143 -7.88 -10.71 -6.28
N VAL A 144 -6.70 -10.13 -6.05
CA VAL A 144 -6.30 -9.64 -4.72
C VAL A 144 -6.77 -8.21 -4.49
N SER A 145 -7.41 -7.97 -3.34
CA SER A 145 -7.71 -6.64 -2.81
C SER A 145 -6.82 -6.35 -1.60
N LYS A 146 -6.29 -5.13 -1.51
CA LYS A 146 -5.53 -4.65 -0.35
C LYS A 146 -6.21 -3.40 0.20
N ASP A 147 -6.48 -3.41 1.50
CA ASP A 147 -7.08 -2.29 2.22
C ASP A 147 -6.02 -1.61 3.08
N PHE A 148 -6.06 -0.28 3.10
CA PHE A 148 -5.15 0.56 3.86
C PHE A 148 -5.94 1.52 4.74
N ILE A 149 -5.63 1.54 6.03
CA ILE A 149 -6.39 2.29 7.03
C ILE A 149 -5.51 3.37 7.67
N PHE A 150 -6.05 4.58 7.74
CA PHE A 150 -5.50 5.70 8.50
C PHE A 150 -6.65 6.50 9.12
N GLU A 151 -6.33 7.31 10.13
CA GLU A 151 -7.27 8.20 10.80
C GLU A 151 -6.95 9.65 10.47
N LEU A 152 -7.98 10.40 10.10
CA LEU A 152 -7.96 11.85 9.94
C LEU A 152 -8.71 12.48 11.12
N THR A 153 -8.00 13.25 11.94
CA THR A 153 -8.64 14.07 12.98
C THR A 153 -9.05 15.41 12.38
N VAL A 154 -10.33 15.72 12.52
CA VAL A 154 -10.91 17.01 12.15
C VAL A 154 -11.30 17.77 13.42
N PRO A 155 -10.68 18.93 13.72
CA PRO A 155 -11.00 19.68 14.93
C PRO A 155 -12.37 20.34 14.82
N LYS A 156 -13.01 20.54 15.98
CA LYS A 156 -14.27 21.27 16.07
C LYS A 156 -14.07 22.72 15.59
N SER A 157 -14.92 23.17 14.68
CA SER A 157 -14.98 24.53 14.18
C SER A 157 -16.42 25.04 14.33
N GLU A 158 -16.61 26.25 14.86
CA GLU A 158 -17.93 26.88 14.90
C GLU A 158 -18.23 27.53 13.55
N ILE A 159 -19.17 26.95 12.81
CA ILE A 159 -19.61 27.44 11.51
C ILE A 159 -21.00 28.04 11.68
N LYS A 160 -21.10 29.37 11.60
CA LYS A 160 -22.37 30.09 11.81
C LYS A 160 -23.33 29.92 10.64
N ASP A 161 -22.80 29.96 9.42
CA ASP A 161 -23.57 29.83 8.18
C ASP A 161 -22.83 28.91 7.22
N LEU A 162 -23.56 27.93 6.67
CA LEU A 162 -23.09 27.02 5.62
C LEU A 162 -23.91 27.29 4.36
N GLN A 163 -23.28 27.77 3.29
CA GLN A 163 -23.98 28.02 2.04
C GLN A 163 -24.10 26.72 1.23
N ASP A 164 -25.10 26.62 0.35
CA ASP A 164 -25.36 25.37 -0.37
C ASP A 164 -24.19 24.90 -1.25
N PHE A 165 -23.43 25.83 -1.84
CA PHE A 165 -22.24 25.48 -2.62
C PHE A 165 -21.05 25.02 -1.76
N GLU A 166 -21.09 25.28 -0.45
CA GLU A 166 -20.03 24.91 0.50
C GLU A 166 -20.23 23.51 1.10
N ARG A 167 -21.34 22.85 0.78
CA ARG A 167 -21.71 21.55 1.36
C ARG A 167 -20.79 20.43 0.96
N ASN A 168 -20.29 20.43 -0.28
CA ASN A 168 -19.45 19.35 -0.78
C ASN A 168 -17.98 19.79 -0.74
N LEU A 169 -17.25 19.26 0.23
CA LEU A 169 -15.86 19.61 0.48
C LEU A 169 -14.94 18.44 0.10
N GLU A 170 -14.10 18.67 -0.93
CA GLU A 170 -12.99 17.78 -1.24
C GLU A 170 -11.92 17.85 -0.13
N THR A 171 -11.73 16.74 0.58
CA THR A 171 -10.85 16.68 1.76
C THR A 171 -9.53 15.99 1.49
N ILE A 172 -9.55 14.88 0.76
CA ILE A 172 -8.39 14.04 0.51
C ILE A 172 -8.34 13.72 -0.97
N ASN A 173 -7.16 13.85 -1.56
CA ASN A 173 -6.85 13.38 -2.90
C ASN A 173 -6.03 12.09 -2.80
N VAL A 174 -6.41 11.08 -3.57
CA VAL A 174 -5.71 9.81 -3.66
C VAL A 174 -5.28 9.60 -5.10
N GLN A 175 -3.99 9.39 -5.33
CA GLN A 175 -3.44 9.05 -6.63
C GLN A 175 -2.81 7.66 -6.53
N LEU A 176 -3.16 6.78 -7.45
CA LEU A 176 -2.55 5.47 -7.61
C LEU A 176 -1.82 5.46 -8.96
N THR A 177 -0.53 5.17 -8.92
CA THR A 177 0.24 4.81 -10.11
C THR A 177 0.62 3.34 -10.06
N ALA A 178 0.65 2.68 -11.22
CA ALA A 178 1.06 1.29 -11.35
C ALA A 178 1.57 1.02 -12.77
N ARG A 179 2.54 0.12 -12.92
CA ARG A 179 3.05 -0.36 -14.21
C ARG A 179 2.40 -1.72 -14.53
N PRO A 180 1.43 -1.81 -15.46
CA PRO A 180 0.85 -3.08 -15.86
C PRO A 180 1.91 -4.04 -16.41
N VAL A 181 1.72 -5.34 -16.23
CA VAL A 181 2.68 -6.36 -16.70
C VAL A 181 2.72 -6.47 -18.23
N ASP A 182 1.60 -6.15 -18.89
CA ASP A 182 1.38 -6.24 -20.33
C ASP A 182 1.64 -4.92 -21.09
N SER A 183 1.99 -3.84 -20.38
CA SER A 183 2.15 -2.51 -20.94
C SER A 183 3.38 -1.79 -20.40
N MET A 184 4.06 -1.06 -21.28
CA MET A 184 5.15 -0.16 -20.88
C MET A 184 4.64 1.16 -20.29
N LEU A 185 3.35 1.47 -20.44
CA LEU A 185 2.76 2.71 -19.97
C LEU A 185 2.27 2.55 -18.53
N GLN A 186 2.71 3.47 -17.67
CA GLN A 186 2.19 3.56 -16.32
C GLN A 186 0.72 4.00 -16.35
N THR A 187 -0.11 3.35 -15.55
CA THR A 187 -1.49 3.75 -15.30
C THR A 187 -1.52 4.74 -14.14
N LEU A 188 -2.31 5.80 -14.28
CA LEU A 188 -2.67 6.73 -13.20
C LEU A 188 -4.17 6.64 -12.96
N LYS A 189 -4.57 6.40 -11.72
CA LYS A 189 -5.95 6.54 -11.26
C LYS A 189 -6.00 7.55 -10.12
N GLU A 190 -7.00 8.41 -10.15
CA GLU A 190 -7.21 9.41 -9.12
C GLU A 190 -8.59 9.23 -8.50
N SER A 191 -8.68 9.50 -7.20
CA SER A 191 -9.92 9.51 -6.45
C SER A 191 -9.88 10.59 -5.40
N LYS A 192 -11.04 11.09 -4.99
CA LYS A 192 -11.15 12.14 -3.98
C LYS A 192 -12.15 11.74 -2.92
N LEU A 193 -11.84 12.04 -1.66
CA LEU A 193 -12.80 11.96 -0.57
C LEU A 193 -13.55 13.29 -0.49
N VAL A 194 -14.84 13.27 -0.77
CA VAL A 194 -15.74 14.40 -0.61
C VAL A 194 -16.58 14.20 0.64
N LEU A 195 -16.53 15.14 1.57
CA LEU A 195 -17.42 15.18 2.71
C LEU A 195 -18.61 16.09 2.41
N THR A 196 -19.81 15.61 2.70
CA THR A 196 -21.02 16.44 2.64
C THR A 196 -21.32 16.99 4.03
N LEU A 197 -21.29 18.32 4.16
CA LEU A 197 -21.50 19.05 5.39
C LEU A 197 -23.00 19.36 5.59
N PHE A 198 -23.44 19.25 6.83
CA PHE A 198 -24.81 19.56 7.25
C PHE A 198 -24.76 20.43 8.50
N THR A 199 -25.75 21.31 8.64
CA THR A 199 -25.96 22.07 9.89
C THR A 199 -26.69 21.20 10.91
N ASP A 200 -26.57 21.53 12.20
CA ASP A 200 -27.22 20.77 13.29
C ASP A 200 -28.76 20.68 13.12
N ASN A 201 -29.36 21.67 12.46
CA ASN A 201 -30.80 21.72 12.18
C ASN A 201 -31.24 20.74 11.08
N GLU A 202 -30.31 20.26 10.24
CA GLU A 202 -30.57 19.40 9.08
C GLU A 202 -30.34 17.90 9.36
N GLN A 203 -29.59 17.55 10.41
CA GLN A 203 -29.23 16.16 10.74
C GLN A 203 -30.42 15.25 11.15
N SER A 204 -31.62 15.80 11.34
CA SER A 204 -32.81 15.01 11.73
C SER A 204 -33.39 14.11 10.63
N LYS A 205 -32.83 14.07 9.40
CA LYS A 205 -33.44 13.34 8.27
C LYS A 205 -32.53 12.45 7.39
N GLY A 206 -31.22 12.31 7.65
CA GLY A 206 -30.34 11.61 6.71
C GLY A 206 -29.34 10.66 7.35
N SER A 207 -29.57 9.35 7.24
CA SER A 207 -28.57 8.31 7.46
C SER A 207 -27.42 8.45 6.45
N LEU A 208 -26.17 8.41 6.92
CA LEU A 208 -24.98 8.44 6.06
C LEU A 208 -25.01 7.28 5.05
N SER A 209 -25.33 7.57 3.79
CA SER A 209 -25.21 6.62 2.69
C SER A 209 -23.88 6.83 1.96
N TYR A 210 -22.94 5.92 2.18
CA TYR A 210 -21.73 5.78 1.39
C TYR A 210 -22.11 5.31 -0.02
N ARG A 211 -22.02 6.18 -1.04
CA ARG A 211 -22.19 5.81 -2.45
C ARG A 211 -20.83 5.50 -3.07
N ARG A 212 -20.55 4.20 -3.25
CA ARG A 212 -19.54 3.71 -4.18
C ARG A 212 -19.96 4.07 -5.61
N SER A 213 -19.31 5.05 -6.23
CA SER A 213 -19.33 5.19 -7.69
C SER A 213 -18.41 4.10 -8.28
N HIS A 214 -18.97 2.92 -8.54
CA HIS A 214 -18.35 1.94 -9.42
C HIS A 214 -18.74 2.27 -10.86
N GLN A 215 -17.80 2.87 -11.58
CA GLN A 215 -17.77 2.84 -13.04
C GLN A 215 -16.30 2.84 -13.42
N ILE A 216 -15.77 1.68 -13.83
CA ILE A 216 -15.04 1.53 -15.11
C ILE A 216 -15.25 0.07 -15.56
N CYS A 217 -15.58 -0.07 -16.85
CA CYS A 217 -15.73 -1.31 -17.62
C CYS A 217 -14.41 -2.08 -17.76
#